data_AF-A0A645HFQ0-F1
#
_entry.id   AF-A0A645HFQ0-F1
#
_cell.length_a   1.000
_cell.length_b   1.000
_cell.length_c   1.000
_cell.angle_alpha   90.00
_cell.angle_beta   90.00
_cell.angle_gamma   90.00
#
_symmetry.space_group_name_H-M   'P 1'
#
loop_
_entity.id
_entity.type
_entity.pdbx_description
1 polymer ?
#
loop_
_entity_poly.entity_id
_entity_poly.type
_entity_poly.pdbx_seq_one_letter_code
_entity_poly.pdbx_strand_id
1 'polypeptide(L)'
;MLKIIGGRYIDNPEFGEDLILYKPVPGERQLEALKFIEENLMVEPTWLYRQDIMDKTRIDYSYYVLNFVSTTLGKLFTKASEVLKTEELSEAPFSYDLIIETMYKSIFESKCSKRGLTRYERMIQNEFITKLTIFGENQTSNGNGTGVLYKRVISDVKSICKSQIEKYPGTLEASHYQGIINYITIWENGKQSSILNNLQ
;
A
#
# COMPACT_ATOMS: atom_id res chain seq x y z
N MET A 1 10.27 11.99 -0.57
CA MET A 1 10.19 10.76 -1.39
C MET A 1 8.87 10.60 -2.15
N LEU A 2 7.69 10.62 -1.52
CA LEU A 2 6.40 10.45 -2.24
C LEU A 2 6.16 11.41 -3.43
N LYS A 3 6.71 12.63 -3.42
CA LYS A 3 6.59 13.59 -4.53
C LYS A 3 7.39 13.18 -5.79
N ILE A 4 8.37 12.30 -5.64
CA ILE A 4 9.25 11.84 -6.73
C ILE A 4 8.52 10.82 -7.61
N ILE A 5 7.68 9.97 -7.01
CA ILE A 5 6.87 8.96 -7.71
C ILE A 5 5.76 9.67 -8.51
N GLY A 6 5.75 9.43 -9.83
CA GLY A 6 4.88 10.14 -10.77
C GLY A 6 5.20 11.63 -10.90
N GLY A 7 6.37 12.06 -10.40
CA GLY A 7 6.79 13.45 -10.40
C GLY A 7 7.26 13.93 -11.78
N ARG A 8 7.29 15.26 -11.94
CA ARG A 8 7.84 15.94 -13.12
C ARG A 8 8.75 17.07 -12.66
N TYR A 9 9.85 17.25 -13.36
CA TYR A 9 10.63 18.48 -13.30
C TYR A 9 9.99 19.52 -14.22
N ILE A 10 10.03 20.77 -13.76
CA ILE A 10 9.58 21.91 -14.53
C ILE A 10 10.84 22.72 -14.83
N ASP A 11 11.24 22.73 -16.09
CA ASP A 11 12.14 23.75 -16.59
C ASP A 11 11.24 24.95 -16.89
N ASN A 12 11.62 26.16 -16.45
CA ASN A 12 10.84 27.37 -16.68
C ASN A 12 11.53 28.21 -17.77
N PRO A 13 11.51 27.76 -19.04
CA PRO A 13 12.28 28.41 -20.10
C PRO A 13 11.82 29.84 -20.31
N GLU A 14 12.78 30.73 -20.54
CA GLU A 14 12.51 32.06 -21.05
C GLU A 14 12.25 32.02 -22.56
N PHE A 15 11.66 33.10 -23.10
CA PHE A 15 11.31 33.18 -24.52
C PHE A 15 12.56 33.01 -25.40
N GLY A 16 12.62 31.93 -26.17
CA GLY A 16 13.74 31.60 -27.06
C GLY A 16 14.63 30.45 -26.59
N GLU A 17 14.41 29.91 -25.39
CA GLU A 17 15.11 28.69 -24.92
C GLU A 17 14.39 27.41 -25.38
N ASP A 18 15.13 26.48 -25.97
CA ASP A 18 14.62 25.16 -26.40
C ASP A 18 14.70 24.15 -25.26
N LEU A 19 14.00 24.42 -24.15
CA LEU A 19 13.87 23.50 -23.02
C LEU A 19 12.46 22.91 -22.94
N ILE A 20 12.37 21.66 -22.48
CA ILE A 20 11.11 20.95 -22.33
C ILE A 20 10.44 21.40 -21.02
N LEU A 21 9.28 22.04 -21.13
CA LEU A 21 8.53 22.58 -19.98
C LEU A 21 8.25 21.53 -18.87
N TYR A 22 8.00 20.27 -19.25
CA TYR A 22 7.77 19.18 -18.30
C TYR A 22 8.60 17.95 -18.64
N LYS A 23 9.55 17.62 -17.77
CA LYS A 23 10.36 16.41 -17.89
C LYS A 23 9.94 15.38 -16.83
N PRO A 24 9.54 14.15 -17.20
CA PRO A 24 9.23 13.13 -16.20
C PRO A 24 10.46 12.82 -15.36
N VAL A 25 10.26 12.54 -14.06
CA VAL A 25 11.36 12.10 -13.19
C VAL A 25 11.90 10.76 -13.70
N PRO A 26 13.23 10.57 -13.82
CA PRO A 26 13.83 9.31 -14.25
C PRO A 26 13.37 8.12 -13.41
N GLY A 27 13.13 6.98 -14.05
CA GLY A 27 12.61 5.79 -13.38
C GLY A 27 13.49 5.29 -12.24
N GLU A 28 14.83 5.37 -12.39
CA GLU A 28 15.79 5.02 -11.34
C GLU A 28 15.54 5.79 -10.05
N ARG A 29 15.29 7.10 -10.15
CA ARG A 29 15.03 7.95 -8.98
C ARG A 29 13.66 7.66 -8.36
N GLN A 30 12.68 7.27 -9.16
CA GLN A 30 11.39 6.81 -8.66
C GLN A 30 11.51 5.48 -7.91
N LEU A 31 12.36 4.58 -8.40
CA LEU A 31 12.66 3.30 -7.74
C LEU A 31 13.37 3.49 -6.39
N GLU A 32 14.37 4.38 -6.33
CA GLU A 32 15.01 4.77 -5.06
C GLU A 32 14.00 5.32 -4.05
N ALA A 33 13.08 6.17 -4.52
CA ALA A 33 12.03 6.73 -3.67
C ALA A 33 11.06 5.65 -3.18
N LEU A 34 10.71 4.67 -4.03
CA LEU A 34 9.86 3.53 -3.67
C LEU A 34 10.56 2.67 -2.61
N LYS A 35 11.82 2.32 -2.81
CA LYS A 35 12.63 1.55 -1.87
C LYS A 35 12.72 2.24 -0.50
N PHE A 36 12.95 3.55 -0.48
CA PHE A 36 12.94 4.32 0.76
C PHE A 36 11.59 4.22 1.48
N ILE A 37 10.48 4.32 0.76
CA ILE A 37 9.14 4.20 1.35
C ILE A 37 8.93 2.79 1.91
N GLU A 38 9.29 1.76 1.15
CA GLU A 38 9.21 0.36 1.58
C GLU A 38 9.97 0.14 2.89
N GLU A 39 11.25 0.52 2.94
CA GLU A 39 12.12 0.34 4.10
C GLU A 39 11.57 1.03 5.35
N ASN A 40 11.03 2.24 5.21
CA ASN A 40 10.51 3.01 6.34
C ASN A 40 9.08 2.61 6.74
N LEU A 41 8.28 2.12 5.80
CA LEU A 41 6.91 1.66 6.09
C LEU A 41 6.91 0.28 6.73
N MET A 42 7.79 -0.63 6.29
CA MET A 42 7.81 -2.01 6.78
C MET A 42 8.44 -2.18 8.17
N VAL A 43 9.09 -1.14 8.70
CA VAL A 43 9.75 -1.16 10.01
C VAL A 43 8.95 -0.34 11.02
N GLU A 44 8.55 -0.97 12.12
CA GLU A 44 7.89 -0.26 13.22
C GLU A 44 8.86 0.74 13.85
N PRO A 45 8.52 2.04 13.93
CA PRO A 45 9.42 3.05 14.50
C PRO A 45 9.38 3.02 16.03
N THR A 46 9.99 1.98 16.61
CA THR A 46 10.05 1.76 18.06
C THR A 46 10.78 2.87 18.81
N TRP A 47 11.67 3.61 18.12
CA TRP A 47 12.32 4.81 18.66
C TRP A 47 11.34 5.96 18.93
N LEU A 48 10.25 6.03 18.15
CA LEU A 48 9.22 7.06 18.26
C LEU A 48 8.11 6.62 19.23
N TYR A 49 7.65 5.37 19.10
CA TYR A 49 6.56 4.81 19.90
C TYR A 49 7.10 3.84 20.96
N ARG A 50 7.86 4.40 21.91
CA ARG A 50 8.49 3.61 22.96
C ARG A 50 7.48 3.14 24.01
N GLN A 51 7.43 1.83 24.25
CA GLN A 51 6.52 1.21 25.23
C GLN A 51 6.64 1.84 26.63
N ASP A 52 7.87 2.12 27.09
CA ASP A 52 8.07 2.70 28.43
C ASP A 52 7.48 4.11 28.59
N ILE A 53 7.35 4.88 27.49
CA ILE A 53 6.69 6.19 27.49
C ILE A 53 5.18 6.00 27.44
N MET A 54 4.69 5.05 26.63
CA MET A 54 3.25 4.76 26.52
C MET A 54 2.68 4.27 27.85
N ASP A 55 3.40 3.38 28.54
CA ASP A 55 3.01 2.86 29.85
C ASP A 55 2.94 3.96 30.92
N LYS A 56 3.90 4.89 30.91
CA LYS A 56 3.96 6.01 31.86
C LYS A 56 2.89 7.07 31.60
N THR A 57 2.62 7.35 30.33
CA THR A 57 1.64 8.38 29.93
C THR A 57 0.21 7.83 29.83
N ARG A 58 0.05 6.50 29.78
CA ARG A 58 -1.21 5.80 29.48
C ARG A 58 -1.85 6.22 28.15
N ILE A 59 -1.03 6.69 27.21
CA ILE A 59 -1.46 7.08 25.88
C ILE A 59 -1.21 5.91 24.93
N ASP A 60 -2.26 5.47 24.23
CA ASP A 60 -2.14 4.52 23.13
C ASP A 60 -1.81 5.26 21.82
N TYR A 61 -0.59 5.06 21.32
CA TYR A 61 -0.15 5.68 20.07
C TYR A 61 -0.54 4.88 18.82
N SER A 62 -1.22 3.75 18.95
CA SER A 62 -1.66 2.91 17.83
C SER A 62 -2.40 3.69 16.76
N TYR A 63 -3.22 4.67 17.17
CA TYR A 63 -3.93 5.54 16.24
C TYR A 63 -2.98 6.34 15.34
N TYR A 64 -1.90 6.90 15.90
CA TYR A 64 -0.93 7.67 15.13
C TYR A 64 -0.14 6.79 14.17
N VAL A 65 0.22 5.59 14.61
CA VAL A 65 0.90 4.60 13.76
C VAL A 65 -0.02 4.20 12.59
N LEU A 66 -1.29 3.88 12.88
CA LEU A 66 -2.28 3.54 11.87
C LEU A 66 -2.49 4.70 10.89
N ASN A 67 -2.63 5.93 11.39
CA ASN A 67 -2.81 7.10 10.54
C ASN A 67 -1.62 7.35 9.62
N PHE A 68 -0.39 7.13 10.09
CA PHE A 68 0.82 7.20 9.26
C PHE A 68 0.81 6.16 8.15
N VAL A 69 0.52 4.90 8.47
CA VAL A 69 0.44 3.80 7.50
C VAL A 69 -0.67 4.09 6.48
N SER A 70 -1.86 4.43 6.95
CA SER A 70 -3.04 4.73 6.15
C SER A 70 -2.82 5.90 5.19
N THR A 71 -2.23 6.99 5.69
CA THR A 71 -1.93 8.18 4.89
C THR A 71 -0.85 7.89 3.85
N THR A 72 0.18 7.12 4.21
CA THR A 72 1.28 6.78 3.30
C THR A 72 0.80 5.89 2.17
N LEU A 73 0.07 4.82 2.49
CA LEU A 73 -0.54 3.93 1.51
C LEU A 73 -1.56 4.68 0.66
N GLY A 74 -2.48 5.45 1.27
CA GLY A 74 -3.46 6.25 0.54
C GLY A 74 -2.80 7.18 -0.49
N LYS A 75 -1.75 7.90 -0.10
CA LYS A 75 -0.98 8.76 -1.02
C LYS A 75 -0.33 7.96 -2.14
N LEU A 76 0.22 6.78 -1.85
CA LEU A 76 0.83 5.92 -2.86
C LEU A 76 -0.21 5.44 -3.88
N PHE A 77 -1.39 5.02 -3.42
CA PHE A 77 -2.49 4.62 -4.30
C PHE A 77 -3.02 5.78 -5.17
N THR A 78 -3.05 7.01 -4.64
CA THR A 78 -3.42 8.17 -5.46
C THR A 78 -2.44 8.47 -6.60
N LYS A 79 -1.22 7.91 -6.57
CA LYS A 79 -0.20 8.12 -7.62
C LYS A 79 -0.48 7.42 -8.94
N ALA A 80 -1.50 6.56 -9.01
CA ALA A 80 -1.90 5.86 -10.23
C ALA A 80 -1.96 6.80 -11.44
N SER A 81 -2.72 7.90 -11.32
CA SER A 81 -2.96 8.81 -12.44
C SER A 81 -1.70 9.56 -12.89
N GLU A 82 -0.79 9.92 -11.98
CA GLU A 82 0.44 10.61 -12.38
C GLU A 82 1.45 9.65 -12.99
N VAL A 83 1.60 8.45 -12.42
CA VAL A 83 2.56 7.43 -12.88
C VAL A 83 2.19 6.92 -14.27
N LEU A 84 0.91 6.59 -14.51
CA LEU A 84 0.45 6.13 -15.82
C LEU A 84 0.70 7.17 -16.92
N LYS A 85 0.49 8.46 -16.62
CA LYS A 85 0.81 9.54 -17.56
C LYS A 85 2.30 9.68 -17.82
N THR A 86 3.15 9.43 -16.82
CA THR A 86 4.62 9.46 -17.03
C THR A 86 5.11 8.23 -17.77
N GLU A 87 4.42 7.10 -17.62
CA GLU A 87 4.72 5.85 -18.32
C GLU A 87 4.47 5.97 -19.82
N GLU A 88 3.38 6.60 -20.23
CA GLU A 88 3.08 6.90 -21.65
C GLU A 88 4.13 7.83 -22.32
N LEU A 89 4.84 8.63 -21.53
CA LEU A 89 5.76 9.67 -22.02
C LEU A 89 7.24 9.26 -21.94
N SER A 90 7.57 8.08 -21.39
CA SER A 90 8.95 7.68 -21.09
C SER A 90 9.37 6.45 -21.88
N GLU A 91 10.63 6.45 -22.35
CA GLU A 91 11.23 5.29 -23.04
C GLU A 91 11.57 4.13 -22.09
N ALA A 92 11.79 4.41 -20.80
CA ALA A 92 12.08 3.42 -19.75
C ALA A 92 11.17 3.68 -18.53
N PRO A 93 9.87 3.34 -18.64
CA PRO A 93 8.88 3.83 -17.70
C PRO A 93 8.93 3.11 -16.35
N PHE A 94 8.83 3.89 -15.29
CA PHE A 94 8.49 3.39 -13.96
C PHE A 94 6.98 3.13 -13.91
N SER A 95 6.59 1.86 -13.79
CA SER A 95 5.18 1.45 -13.89
C SER A 95 4.46 1.50 -12.56
N TYR A 96 3.15 1.76 -12.59
CA TYR A 96 2.31 1.70 -11.40
C TYR A 96 2.17 0.26 -10.86
N ASP A 97 2.19 -0.74 -11.74
CA ASP A 97 2.17 -2.16 -11.36
C ASP A 97 3.34 -2.50 -10.42
N LEU A 98 4.54 -1.96 -10.71
CA LEU A 98 5.74 -2.16 -9.89
C LEU A 98 5.53 -1.67 -8.45
N ILE A 99 4.82 -0.55 -8.26
CA ILE A 99 4.54 0.00 -6.93
C ILE A 99 3.69 -0.98 -6.13
N ILE A 100 2.57 -1.41 -6.71
CA ILE A 100 1.60 -2.27 -6.04
C ILE A 100 2.19 -3.65 -5.78
N GLU A 101 2.91 -4.22 -6.75
CA GLU A 101 3.59 -5.51 -6.59
C GLU A 101 4.67 -5.44 -5.52
N THR A 102 5.48 -4.38 -5.49
CA THR A 102 6.50 -4.22 -4.44
C THR A 102 5.84 -4.19 -3.07
N MET A 103 4.80 -3.37 -2.88
CA MET A 103 4.10 -3.32 -1.59
C MET A 103 3.46 -4.66 -1.22
N TYR A 104 2.80 -5.33 -2.17
CA TYR A 104 2.21 -6.65 -1.94
C TYR A 104 3.27 -7.66 -1.47
N LYS A 105 4.40 -7.76 -2.18
CA LYS A 105 5.49 -8.68 -1.85
C LYS A 105 6.07 -8.37 -0.46
N SER A 106 6.31 -7.10 -0.15
CA SER A 106 6.90 -6.71 1.14
C SER A 106 5.95 -6.92 2.31
N ILE A 107 4.64 -6.75 2.10
CA ILE A 107 3.61 -6.85 3.16
C ILE A 107 3.15 -8.30 3.39
N PHE A 108 3.05 -9.11 2.32
CA PHE A 108 2.52 -10.47 2.38
C PHE A 108 3.60 -11.53 2.11
N GLU A 109 4.23 -11.54 0.95
CA GLU A 109 5.18 -12.61 0.57
C GLU A 109 6.38 -12.69 1.52
N SER A 110 7.04 -11.56 1.78
CA SER A 110 8.26 -11.50 2.61
C SER A 110 7.99 -11.87 4.08
N LYS A 111 6.73 -11.76 4.52
CA LYS A 111 6.29 -11.94 5.91
C LYS A 111 5.67 -13.32 6.17
N CYS A 112 5.61 -14.18 5.16
CA CYS A 112 5.27 -15.59 5.28
C CYS A 112 6.41 -16.37 5.96
N SER A 113 6.67 -16.09 7.24
CA SER A 113 7.80 -16.66 7.99
C SER A 113 7.34 -17.52 9.18
N LYS A 114 8.26 -18.32 9.74
CA LYS A 114 8.01 -19.11 10.97
C LYS A 114 7.81 -18.26 12.22
N ARG A 115 8.19 -16.98 12.21
CA ARG A 115 7.88 -16.08 13.34
C ARG A 115 6.47 -15.54 13.16
N GLY A 116 5.72 -15.49 14.26
CA GLY A 116 4.41 -14.84 14.29
C GLY A 116 4.49 -13.39 13.81
N LEU A 117 3.38 -12.90 13.26
CA LEU A 117 3.29 -11.51 12.83
C LEU A 117 3.30 -10.59 14.05
N THR A 118 3.98 -9.45 13.94
CA THR A 118 3.82 -8.38 14.93
C THR A 118 2.45 -7.71 14.79
N ARG A 119 2.03 -6.96 15.82
CA ARG A 119 0.81 -6.14 15.73
C ARG A 119 0.90 -5.12 14.60
N TYR A 120 2.07 -4.52 14.40
CA TYR A 120 2.34 -3.57 13.32
C TYR A 120 2.19 -4.21 11.94
N GLU A 121 2.75 -5.40 11.73
CA GLU A 121 2.65 -6.12 10.45
C GLU A 121 1.18 -6.49 10.11
N ARG A 122 0.41 -6.96 11.10
CA ARG A 122 -1.04 -7.21 10.92
C ARG A 122 -1.81 -5.95 10.55
N MET A 123 -1.46 -4.82 11.18
CA MET A 123 -2.08 -3.53 10.91
C MET A 123 -1.79 -3.05 9.48
N ILE A 124 -0.55 -3.17 9.00
CA ILE A 124 -0.21 -2.83 7.61
C ILE A 124 -0.98 -3.71 6.62
N GLN A 125 -1.07 -5.02 6.89
CA GLN A 125 -1.83 -5.93 6.03
C GLN A 125 -3.31 -5.52 5.93
N ASN A 126 -3.95 -5.20 7.06
CA ASN A 126 -5.34 -4.74 7.06
C ASN A 126 -5.51 -3.43 6.30
N GLU A 127 -4.62 -2.47 6.52
CA GLU A 127 -4.70 -1.16 5.87
C GLU A 127 -4.46 -1.26 4.36
N PHE A 128 -3.50 -2.08 3.93
CA PHE A 128 -3.24 -2.32 2.52
C PHE A 128 -4.46 -2.89 1.80
N ILE A 129 -5.11 -3.91 2.38
CA ILE A 129 -6.33 -4.48 1.79
C ILE A 129 -7.49 -3.50 1.80
N THR A 130 -7.64 -2.71 2.87
CA THR A 130 -8.64 -1.65 2.93
C THR A 130 -8.44 -0.61 1.82
N LYS A 131 -7.20 -0.19 1.55
CA LYS A 131 -6.93 0.73 0.43
C LYS A 131 -7.18 0.03 -0.91
N LEU A 132 -6.72 -1.20 -1.08
CA LEU A 132 -6.87 -1.95 -2.33
C LEU A 132 -8.34 -2.10 -2.74
N THR A 133 -9.24 -2.36 -1.80
CA THR A 133 -10.69 -2.44 -2.06
C THR A 133 -11.31 -1.08 -2.35
N ILE A 134 -11.01 -0.04 -1.55
CA ILE A 134 -11.52 1.33 -1.76
C ILE A 134 -11.12 1.87 -3.14
N PHE A 135 -9.83 1.74 -3.49
CA PHE A 135 -9.34 2.20 -4.79
C PHE A 135 -9.77 1.29 -5.94
N GLY A 136 -10.02 0.00 -5.68
CA GLY A 136 -10.57 -0.94 -6.66
C GLY A 136 -12.03 -0.71 -7.03
N GLU A 137 -12.84 -0.15 -6.13
CA GLU A 137 -14.23 0.24 -6.41
C GLU A 137 -14.34 1.59 -7.14
N ASN A 138 -13.32 2.44 -7.06
CA ASN A 138 -13.38 3.77 -7.62
C ASN A 138 -13.46 3.70 -9.17
N GLN A 139 -14.52 4.28 -9.74
CA GLN A 139 -14.78 4.29 -11.17
C GLN A 139 -13.63 4.94 -11.97
N THR A 140 -12.91 5.90 -11.39
CA THR A 140 -11.73 6.51 -12.04
C THR A 140 -10.57 5.53 -12.17
N SER A 141 -10.43 4.58 -11.24
CA SER A 141 -9.41 3.52 -11.30
C SER A 141 -9.69 2.51 -12.42
N ASN A 142 -10.97 2.29 -12.75
CA ASN A 142 -11.39 1.41 -13.84
C ASN A 142 -11.09 2.02 -15.22
N GLY A 143 -11.17 3.35 -15.35
CA GLY A 143 -10.80 4.06 -16.59
C GLY A 143 -9.30 4.01 -16.91
N ASN A 144 -8.46 3.79 -15.90
CA ASN A 144 -7.01 3.80 -15.99
C ASN A 144 -6.37 2.39 -16.07
N GLY A 145 -7.17 1.32 -16.25
CA GLY A 145 -6.68 -0.07 -16.32
C GLY A 145 -6.24 -0.70 -14.98
N THR A 146 -6.07 0.10 -13.92
CA THR A 146 -5.62 -0.35 -12.59
C THR A 146 -6.59 -1.29 -11.86
N GLY A 147 -7.88 -1.30 -12.24
CA GLY A 147 -8.87 -2.20 -11.65
C GLY A 147 -8.54 -3.69 -11.84
N VAL A 148 -7.93 -4.07 -12.96
CA VAL A 148 -7.49 -5.46 -13.21
C VAL A 148 -6.32 -5.83 -12.30
N LEU A 149 -5.34 -4.93 -12.16
CA LEU A 149 -4.22 -5.09 -11.23
C LEU A 149 -4.72 -5.31 -9.80
N TYR A 150 -5.63 -4.47 -9.31
CA TYR A 150 -6.15 -4.60 -7.95
C TYR A 150 -6.87 -5.94 -7.72
N LYS A 151 -7.71 -6.37 -8.66
CA LYS A 151 -8.38 -7.68 -8.57
C LYS A 151 -7.39 -8.85 -8.55
N ARG A 152 -6.33 -8.78 -9.36
CA ARG A 152 -5.24 -9.77 -9.34
C ARG A 152 -4.59 -9.85 -7.97
N VAL A 153 -4.15 -8.71 -7.43
CA VAL A 153 -3.48 -8.65 -6.12
C VAL A 153 -4.41 -9.10 -4.98
N ILE A 154 -5.70 -8.77 -5.04
CA ILE A 154 -6.70 -9.27 -4.07
C ILE A 154 -6.77 -10.81 -4.11
N SER A 155 -6.77 -11.40 -5.31
CA SER A 155 -6.76 -12.85 -5.48
C SER A 155 -5.47 -13.47 -4.92
N ASP A 156 -4.32 -12.86 -5.19
CA ASP A 156 -3.01 -13.34 -4.71
C ASP A 156 -2.90 -13.26 -3.18
N VAL A 157 -3.43 -12.20 -2.57
CA VAL A 157 -3.55 -12.09 -1.10
C VAL A 157 -4.43 -13.21 -0.55
N LYS A 158 -5.60 -13.47 -1.14
CA LYS A 158 -6.47 -14.57 -0.72
C LYS A 158 -5.74 -15.92 -0.77
N SER A 159 -4.97 -16.16 -1.83
CA SER A 159 -4.18 -17.37 -1.99
C SER A 159 -3.13 -17.52 -0.88
N ILE A 160 -2.36 -16.47 -0.60
CA ILE A 160 -1.38 -16.47 0.49
C ILE A 160 -2.05 -16.70 1.84
N CYS A 161 -3.13 -15.97 2.15
CA CYS A 161 -3.84 -16.11 3.41
C CYS A 161 -4.33 -17.55 3.62
N LYS A 162 -4.91 -18.20 2.59
CA LYS A 162 -5.31 -19.61 2.65
C LYS A 162 -4.12 -20.52 2.95
N SER A 163 -3.02 -20.36 2.22
CA SER A 163 -1.81 -21.14 2.43
C SER A 163 -1.25 -20.98 3.86
N GLN A 164 -1.29 -19.77 4.43
CA GLN A 164 -0.82 -19.53 5.79
C GLN A 164 -1.74 -20.15 6.86
N ILE A 165 -3.06 -20.11 6.66
CA ILE A 165 -4.04 -20.77 7.56
C ILE A 165 -3.80 -22.28 7.59
N GLU A 166 -3.61 -22.91 6.43
CA GLU A 166 -3.34 -24.35 6.31
C GLU A 166 -2.01 -24.75 6.99
N LYS A 167 -0.99 -23.89 6.90
CA LYS A 167 0.32 -24.12 7.52
C LYS A 167 0.30 -23.98 9.05
N TYR A 168 -0.52 -23.08 9.59
CA TYR A 168 -0.51 -22.73 11.01
C TYR A 168 -1.92 -22.73 11.64
N PRO A 169 -2.67 -23.83 11.57
CA PRO A 169 -4.05 -23.88 12.04
C PRO A 169 -4.16 -23.60 13.55
N GLY A 170 -5.24 -22.91 13.95
CA GLY A 170 -5.52 -22.61 15.36
C GLY A 170 -4.66 -21.51 16.00
N THR A 171 -3.82 -20.83 15.21
CA THR A 171 -3.00 -19.70 15.68
C THR A 171 -3.72 -18.36 15.58
N LEU A 172 -3.19 -17.34 16.27
CA LEU A 172 -3.64 -15.96 16.12
C LEU A 172 -3.44 -15.47 14.67
N GLU A 173 -2.35 -15.88 14.03
CA GLU A 173 -2.03 -15.59 12.64
C GLU A 173 -3.08 -16.16 11.69
N ALA A 174 -3.46 -17.44 11.87
CA ALA A 174 -4.53 -18.03 11.08
C ALA A 174 -5.85 -17.28 11.26
N SER A 175 -6.17 -16.84 12.48
CA SER A 175 -7.38 -16.05 12.76
C SER A 175 -7.34 -14.69 12.06
N HIS A 176 -6.17 -14.03 12.05
CA HIS A 176 -5.95 -12.77 11.33
C HIS A 176 -6.11 -12.94 9.81
N TYR A 177 -5.47 -13.94 9.22
CA TYR A 177 -5.60 -14.23 7.79
C TYR A 177 -7.03 -14.60 7.40
N GLN A 178 -7.75 -15.34 8.26
CA GLN A 178 -9.17 -15.62 8.07
C GLN A 178 -10.00 -14.34 8.08
N GLY A 179 -9.67 -13.38 8.97
CA GLY A 179 -10.27 -12.05 8.99
C GLY A 179 -10.12 -11.31 7.66
N ILE A 180 -8.92 -11.33 7.07
CA ILE A 180 -8.65 -10.74 5.75
C ILE A 180 -9.49 -11.42 4.67
N ILE A 181 -9.53 -12.77 4.64
CA ILE A 181 -10.33 -13.52 3.66
C ILE A 181 -11.82 -13.17 3.78
N ASN A 182 -12.33 -13.08 5.01
CA ASN A 182 -13.72 -12.73 5.28
C ASN A 182 -14.03 -11.31 4.77
N TYR A 183 -13.16 -10.35 5.06
CA TYR A 183 -13.28 -8.98 4.58
C TYR A 183 -13.36 -8.93 3.04
N ILE A 184 -12.42 -9.58 2.35
CA ILE A 184 -12.41 -9.63 0.88
C ILE A 184 -13.68 -10.32 0.34
N THR A 185 -14.15 -11.37 0.99
CA THR A 185 -15.36 -12.11 0.57
C THR A 185 -16.63 -11.26 0.75
N ILE A 186 -16.71 -10.47 1.82
CA ILE A 186 -17.83 -9.53 2.00
C ILE A 186 -17.82 -8.45 0.92
N TRP A 187 -16.63 -7.92 0.63
CA TRP A 187 -16.41 -6.93 -0.43
C TRP A 187 -16.84 -7.47 -1.81
N GLU A 188 -16.38 -8.66 -2.21
CA GLU A 188 -16.76 -9.30 -3.48
C GLU A 188 -18.27 -9.52 -3.64
N ASN A 189 -18.96 -9.79 -2.53
CA ASN A 189 -20.39 -10.05 -2.53
C ASN A 189 -21.25 -8.77 -2.42
N GLY A 190 -20.64 -7.58 -2.35
CA GLY A 190 -21.35 -6.29 -2.25
C GLY A 190 -22.14 -6.09 -0.95
N LYS A 191 -21.91 -6.90 0.09
CA LYS A 191 -22.63 -6.82 1.38
C LYS A 191 -21.96 -5.85 2.35
N GLN A 192 -21.79 -4.58 1.94
CA GLN A 192 -21.10 -3.54 2.71
C GLN A 192 -21.73 -3.21 4.07
N SER A 193 -23.03 -3.48 4.27
CA SER A 193 -23.74 -3.24 5.55
C SER A 193 -23.16 -4.04 6.73
N SER A 194 -22.44 -5.12 6.48
CA SER A 194 -21.78 -5.93 7.53
C SER A 194 -20.41 -5.39 7.96
N ILE A 195 -19.77 -4.52 7.18
CA ILE A 195 -18.45 -3.93 7.50
C ILE A 195 -18.61 -2.70 8.40
N LEU A 196 -19.66 -1.91 8.19
CA LEU A 196 -19.91 -0.67 8.93
C LEU A 196 -20.44 -0.90 10.35
N ASN A 197 -21.12 -2.03 10.59
CA ASN A 197 -21.72 -2.35 11.89
C ASN A 197 -20.72 -2.89 12.93
N ASN A 198 -19.47 -3.17 12.54
CA ASN A 198 -18.41 -3.64 13.45
C ASN A 198 -17.43 -2.53 13.88
N LEU A 199 -17.73 -1.27 13.55
CA LEU A 199 -16.94 -0.08 13.90
C LEU A 199 -17.71 0.90 14.81
N GLN A 200 -18.86 0.49 15.35
CA GLN A 200 -19.60 1.18 16.42
C GLN A 200 -19.52 0.36 17.70
#